data_AF-A0A9D4H056-F1
#
_entry.id   AF-A0A9D4H056-F1
#
_cell.length_a   1.000
_cell.length_b   1.000
_cell.length_c   1.000
_cell.angle_alpha   90.00
_cell.angle_beta   90.00
_cell.angle_gamma   90.00
#
_symmetry.space_group_name_H-M   'P 1'
#
loop_
_entity.id
_entity.type
_entity.pdbx_description
1 polymer ?
#
loop_
_entity_poly.entity_id
_entity_poly.type
_entity_poly.pdbx_seq_one_letter_code
_entity_poly.pdbx_strand_id
1 'polypeptide(L)'
;MHLRKAKLMFFYVRYPSSAILKVYFPDVQFNKNNTAQLVKWFSNFREFYYIQMEKYARQAIAEGCKRSEDLVVTTDSELYRVLNLHYNRNNQIEVPENYRLTVQSTLREFYQALVANKDQEPSWKKPIYKVIARMDDALPEFFKASNWMDQLGDA
;
A
#
# COMPACT_ATOMS: atom_id res chain seq x y z
N MET A 1 0.24 10.84 15.82
CA MET A 1 1.28 11.28 14.86
C MET A 1 1.90 10.11 14.09
N HIS A 2 2.56 9.14 14.74
CA HIS A 2 3.27 8.05 14.04
C HIS A 2 2.41 7.15 13.17
N LEU A 3 1.20 6.78 13.60
CA LEU A 3 0.30 5.96 12.77
C LEU A 3 -0.03 6.65 11.45
N ARG A 4 -0.26 7.96 11.48
CA ARG A 4 -0.52 8.79 10.30
C ARG A 4 0.70 8.81 9.38
N LYS A 5 1.89 9.06 9.94
CA LYS A 5 3.16 8.97 9.19
C LYS A 5 3.31 7.59 8.52
N ALA A 6 3.11 6.51 9.26
CA ALA A 6 3.19 5.15 8.74
C ALA A 6 2.19 4.87 7.60
N LYS A 7 0.96 5.41 7.69
CA LYS A 7 -0.02 5.33 6.61
C LYS A 7 0.45 6.04 5.34
N LEU A 8 1.04 7.23 5.46
CA LEU A 8 1.57 7.96 4.31
C LEU A 8 2.80 7.26 3.71
N MET A 9 3.67 6.70 4.55
CA MET A 9 4.80 5.88 4.10
C MET A 9 4.36 4.66 3.29
N PHE A 10 3.13 4.15 3.50
CA PHE A 10 2.58 3.00 2.77
C PHE A 10 2.44 3.25 1.26
N PHE A 11 2.34 4.52 0.83
CA PHE A 11 2.36 4.85 -0.59
C PHE A 11 3.69 4.52 -1.27
N TYR A 12 4.77 4.46 -0.51
CA TYR A 12 6.12 4.15 -1.00
C TYR A 12 6.50 2.69 -0.68
N VAL A 13 6.23 2.24 0.55
CA VAL A 13 6.68 0.92 1.03
C VAL A 13 5.56 0.11 1.67
N ARG A 14 5.33 -1.11 1.17
CA ARG A 14 4.35 -2.06 1.71
C ARG A 14 5.00 -3.01 2.71
N TYR A 15 6.29 -3.30 2.54
CA TYR A 15 7.06 -4.26 3.32
C TYR A 15 8.33 -3.62 3.93
N PRO A 16 8.23 -2.54 4.71
CA PRO A 16 9.40 -1.93 5.33
C PRO A 16 10.08 -2.90 6.30
N SER A 17 11.41 -2.94 6.25
CA SER A 17 12.20 -3.66 7.24
C SER A 17 12.21 -2.92 8.58
N SER A 18 12.52 -3.62 9.68
CA SER A 18 12.69 -2.99 10.99
C SER A 18 13.81 -1.94 10.99
N ALA A 19 14.84 -2.11 10.14
CA ALA A 19 15.90 -1.13 9.97
C ALA A 19 15.39 0.17 9.33
N ILE A 20 14.58 0.08 8.27
CA ILE A 20 13.93 1.24 7.65
C ILE A 20 13.05 1.96 8.68
N LEU A 21 12.22 1.22 9.43
CA LEU A 21 11.37 1.83 10.46
C LEU A 21 12.18 2.59 11.51
N LYS A 22 13.35 2.08 11.92
CA LYS A 22 14.22 2.80 12.87
C LYS A 22 14.78 4.11 12.32
N VAL A 23 15.11 4.15 11.03
CA VAL A 23 15.63 5.36 10.38
C VAL A 23 14.54 6.43 10.23
N TYR A 24 13.31 6.03 9.86
CA TYR A 24 12.23 6.97 9.55
C TYR A 24 11.35 7.34 10.75
N PHE A 25 11.66 6.84 11.94
CA PHE A 25 11.01 7.23 13.20
C PHE A 25 12.09 7.54 14.26
N PRO A 26 12.96 8.54 14.04
CA PRO A 26 14.09 8.81 14.93
C PRO A 26 13.67 9.31 16.32
N ASP A 27 12.45 9.82 16.44
CA ASP A 27 11.83 10.26 17.68
C ASP A 27 11.25 9.10 18.52
N VAL A 28 11.26 7.86 17.98
CA VAL A 28 10.81 6.66 18.69
C VAL A 28 12.00 5.93 19.29
N GLN A 29 12.01 5.78 20.62
CA GLN A 29 12.95 4.88 21.30
C GLN A 29 12.51 3.42 21.12
N PHE A 30 13.07 2.73 20.13
CA PHE A 30 12.65 1.37 19.78
C PHE A 30 12.94 0.34 20.88
N ASN A 31 11.91 -0.43 21.23
CA ASN A 31 11.96 -1.62 22.06
C ASN A 31 11.16 -2.75 21.38
N LYS A 32 11.15 -3.96 21.96
CA LYS A 32 10.45 -5.12 21.36
C LYS A 32 8.96 -4.84 21.12
N ASN A 33 8.28 -4.14 22.04
CA ASN A 33 6.85 -3.91 21.99
C ASN A 33 6.46 -2.91 20.90
N ASN A 34 7.12 -1.74 20.85
CA ASN A 34 6.80 -0.73 19.83
C ASN A 34 7.28 -1.14 18.42
N THR A 35 8.36 -1.92 18.32
CA THR A 35 8.79 -2.51 17.04
C THR A 35 7.71 -3.43 16.50
N ALA A 36 7.18 -4.34 17.35
CA ALA A 36 6.10 -5.23 16.97
C ALA A 36 4.82 -4.46 16.59
N GLN A 37 4.51 -3.38 17.30
CA GLN A 37 3.35 -2.53 16.99
C GLN A 37 3.44 -1.88 15.61
N LEU A 38 4.59 -1.31 15.25
CA LEU A 38 4.82 -0.73 13.91
C LEU A 38 4.71 -1.79 12.81
N VAL A 39 5.34 -2.96 13.01
CA VAL A 39 5.23 -4.08 12.05
C VAL A 39 3.77 -4.55 11.91
N LYS A 40 3.01 -4.57 13.01
CA LYS A 40 1.59 -4.89 13.00
C LYS A 40 0.76 -3.86 12.24
N TRP A 41 1.08 -2.56 12.33
CA TRP A 41 0.40 -1.54 11.52
C TRP A 41 0.57 -1.79 10.03
N PHE A 42 1.79 -2.02 9.53
CA PHE A 42 2.01 -2.34 8.12
C PHE A 42 1.33 -3.64 7.70
N SER A 43 1.21 -4.60 8.61
CA SER A 43 0.45 -5.83 8.36
C SER A 43 -1.04 -5.55 8.20
N ASN A 44 -1.64 -4.72 9.07
CA ASN A 44 -3.04 -4.30 8.95
C ASN A 44 -3.28 -3.44 7.71
N PHE A 45 -2.30 -2.59 7.31
CA PHE A 45 -2.39 -1.81 6.08
C PHE A 45 -2.42 -2.69 4.86
N ARG A 46 -1.54 -3.69 4.77
CA ARG A 46 -1.56 -4.68 3.69
C ARG A 46 -2.84 -5.51 3.67
N GLU A 47 -3.36 -5.89 4.83
CA GLU A 47 -4.63 -6.60 4.93
C GLU A 47 -5.77 -5.80 4.31
N PHE A 48 -5.96 -4.53 4.72
CA PHE A 48 -6.96 -3.65 4.10
C PHE A 48 -6.72 -3.50 2.59
N TYR A 49 -5.48 -3.23 2.19
CA TYR A 49 -5.09 -3.07 0.79
C TYR A 49 -5.49 -4.28 -0.05
N TYR A 50 -5.08 -5.49 0.35
CA TYR A 50 -5.34 -6.72 -0.38
C TYR A 50 -6.82 -7.14 -0.35
N ILE A 51 -7.56 -6.79 0.70
CA ILE A 51 -9.03 -6.94 0.72
C ILE A 51 -9.65 -6.08 -0.39
N GLN A 52 -9.20 -4.83 -0.57
CA GLN A 52 -9.71 -3.99 -1.66
C GLN A 52 -9.30 -4.56 -3.02
N MET A 53 -8.05 -5.00 -3.22
CA MET A 53 -7.63 -5.59 -4.50
C MET A 53 -8.48 -6.79 -4.89
N GLU A 54 -8.72 -7.70 -3.95
CA GLU A 54 -9.56 -8.86 -4.18
C GLU A 54 -11.01 -8.47 -4.48
N LYS A 55 -11.60 -7.55 -3.70
CA LYS A 55 -12.95 -7.05 -3.91
C LYS A 55 -13.14 -6.50 -5.33
N TYR A 56 -12.27 -5.59 -5.76
CA TYR A 56 -12.38 -4.94 -7.07
C TYR A 56 -12.02 -5.88 -8.21
N ALA A 57 -11.10 -6.83 -8.01
CA ALA A 57 -10.81 -7.86 -9.02
C ALA A 57 -12.01 -8.79 -9.23
N ARG A 58 -12.67 -9.25 -8.15
CA ARG A 58 -13.91 -10.05 -8.24
C ARG A 58 -15.05 -9.27 -8.88
N GLN A 59 -15.19 -7.99 -8.54
CA GLN A 59 -16.17 -7.10 -9.17
C GLN A 59 -15.95 -6.99 -10.68
N ALA A 60 -14.71 -6.76 -11.13
CA ALA A 60 -14.41 -6.68 -12.55
C ALA A 60 -14.70 -7.99 -13.30
N ILE A 61 -14.47 -9.15 -12.67
CA ILE A 61 -14.86 -10.46 -13.23
C ILE A 61 -16.38 -10.56 -13.37
N ALA A 62 -17.13 -10.16 -12.34
CA ALA A 62 -18.59 -10.18 -12.36
C ALA A 62 -19.19 -9.22 -13.40
N GLU A 63 -18.53 -8.10 -13.67
CA GLU A 63 -18.89 -7.12 -14.70
C GLU A 63 -18.47 -7.55 -16.12
N GLY A 64 -17.84 -8.72 -16.27
CA GLY A 64 -17.49 -9.30 -17.57
C GLY A 64 -16.20 -8.76 -18.18
N CYS A 65 -15.31 -8.18 -17.37
CA CYS A 65 -13.96 -7.81 -17.83
C CYS A 65 -13.24 -9.07 -18.37
N LYS A 66 -12.70 -8.98 -19.58
CA LYS A 66 -12.12 -10.13 -20.30
C LYS A 66 -10.60 -10.25 -20.17
N ARG A 67 -9.91 -9.13 -19.93
CA ARG A 67 -8.45 -9.09 -19.94
C ARG A 67 -7.92 -8.22 -18.81
N SER A 68 -6.79 -8.62 -18.22
CA SER A 68 -6.13 -7.85 -17.16
C SER A 68 -5.68 -6.47 -17.62
N GLU A 69 -5.34 -6.31 -18.89
CA GLU A 69 -4.83 -5.05 -19.44
C GLU A 69 -5.90 -3.95 -19.46
N ASP A 70 -7.17 -4.35 -19.49
CA ASP A 70 -8.32 -3.44 -19.45
C ASP A 70 -8.56 -2.88 -18.04
N LEU A 71 -7.96 -3.49 -17.01
CA LEU A 71 -7.95 -2.97 -15.65
C LEU A 71 -6.93 -1.83 -15.56
N VAL A 72 -7.41 -0.60 -15.77
CA VAL A 72 -6.64 0.63 -15.66
C VAL A 72 -7.06 1.37 -14.39
N VAL A 73 -6.08 1.77 -13.57
CA VAL A 73 -6.33 2.56 -12.36
C VAL A 73 -5.84 3.98 -12.60
N THR A 74 -6.81 4.90 -12.59
CA THR A 74 -6.65 6.35 -12.66
C THR A 74 -6.85 6.97 -11.27
N THR A 75 -6.54 8.26 -11.12
CA THR A 75 -6.83 9.02 -9.89
C THR A 75 -8.32 9.11 -9.58
N ASP A 76 -9.17 9.03 -10.61
CA ASP A 76 -10.63 9.05 -10.51
C ASP A 76 -11.24 7.67 -10.26
N SER A 77 -10.42 6.61 -10.29
CA SER A 77 -10.90 5.25 -10.04
C SER A 77 -11.38 5.12 -8.59
N GLU A 78 -12.56 4.54 -8.38
CA GLU A 78 -13.15 4.39 -7.05
C GLU A 78 -12.23 3.60 -6.11
N LEU A 79 -11.55 2.57 -6.60
CA LEU A 79 -10.51 1.84 -5.85
C LEU A 79 -9.44 2.81 -5.32
N TYR A 80 -8.92 3.68 -6.18
CA TYR A 80 -7.87 4.63 -5.81
C TYR A 80 -8.36 5.62 -4.75
N ARG A 81 -9.59 6.13 -4.91
CA ARG A 81 -10.24 7.03 -3.95
C ARG A 81 -10.42 6.39 -2.57
N VAL A 82 -10.84 5.12 -2.52
CA VAL A 82 -10.98 4.34 -1.27
C VAL A 82 -9.64 4.18 -0.56
N LEU A 83 -8.59 3.85 -1.30
CA LEU A 83 -7.24 3.71 -0.74
C LEU A 83 -6.70 5.06 -0.24
N ASN A 84 -6.83 6.12 -1.04
CA ASN A 84 -6.39 7.46 -0.67
C ASN A 84 -7.12 7.96 0.59
N LEU A 85 -8.43 7.77 0.69
CA LEU A 85 -9.19 8.12 1.90
C LEU A 85 -8.70 7.34 3.13
N HIS A 86 -8.31 6.07 2.98
CA HIS A 86 -7.84 5.24 4.08
C HIS A 86 -6.45 5.67 4.59
N TYR A 87 -5.50 5.91 3.67
CA TYR A 87 -4.10 6.19 4.02
C TYR A 87 -3.80 7.69 4.16
N ASN A 88 -4.52 8.55 3.44
CA ASN A 88 -4.30 9.99 3.31
C ASN A 88 -5.58 10.79 3.56
N ARG A 89 -6.29 10.51 4.66
CA ARG A 89 -7.63 11.07 4.96
C ARG A 89 -7.78 12.59 4.77
N ASN A 90 -6.71 13.36 5.00
CA ASN A 90 -6.70 14.82 4.91
C ASN A 90 -5.94 15.34 3.68
N ASN A 91 -5.61 14.48 2.70
CA ASN A 91 -4.80 14.82 1.52
C ASN A 91 -3.53 15.60 1.87
N GLN A 92 -2.77 15.10 2.85
CA GLN A 92 -1.61 15.79 3.39
C GLN A 92 -0.41 15.78 2.45
N ILE A 93 -0.35 14.80 1.57
CA ILE A 93 0.66 14.69 0.53
C ILE A 93 -0.01 14.45 -0.81
N GLU A 94 0.65 14.90 -1.87
CA GLU A 94 0.43 14.36 -3.20
C GLU A 94 0.90 12.90 -3.22
N VAL A 95 0.03 12.00 -3.71
CA VAL A 95 0.34 10.58 -3.75
C VAL A 95 1.27 10.31 -4.94
N PRO A 96 2.42 9.63 -4.74
CA PRO A 96 3.37 9.38 -5.82
C PRO A 96 2.76 8.56 -6.96
N GLU A 97 3.10 8.90 -8.20
CA GLU A 97 2.56 8.20 -9.38
C GLU A 97 2.85 6.69 -9.34
N ASN A 98 4.04 6.30 -8.88
CA ASN A 98 4.42 4.89 -8.73
C ASN A 98 3.45 4.09 -7.84
N TYR A 99 2.80 4.73 -6.86
CA TYR A 99 1.79 4.05 -6.05
C TYR A 99 0.58 3.65 -6.89
N ARG A 100 0.10 4.54 -7.78
CA ARG A 100 -1.00 4.23 -8.70
C ARG A 100 -0.65 3.05 -9.60
N LEU A 101 0.59 3.02 -10.12
CA LEU A 101 1.09 1.89 -10.93
C LEU A 101 1.16 0.60 -10.12
N THR A 102 1.57 0.67 -8.84
CA THR A 102 1.56 -0.47 -7.92
C THR A 102 0.14 -0.98 -7.65
N VAL A 103 -0.82 -0.08 -7.44
CA VAL A 103 -2.25 -0.42 -7.27
C VAL A 103 -2.77 -1.16 -8.51
N GLN A 104 -2.50 -0.61 -9.71
CA GLN A 104 -2.91 -1.23 -10.96
C GLN A 104 -2.28 -2.62 -11.14
N SER A 105 -0.97 -2.74 -10.92
CA SER A 105 -0.27 -4.03 -11.02
C SER A 105 -0.82 -5.03 -10.03
N THR A 106 -1.10 -4.61 -8.79
CA THR A 106 -1.67 -5.49 -7.77
C THR A 106 -3.06 -5.97 -8.17
N LEU A 107 -3.92 -5.07 -8.64
CA LEU A 107 -5.27 -5.41 -9.08
C LEU A 107 -5.23 -6.45 -10.21
N ARG A 108 -4.30 -6.30 -11.16
CA ARG A 108 -4.11 -7.26 -12.26
C ARG A 108 -3.63 -8.63 -11.79
N GLU A 109 -2.68 -8.68 -10.85
CA GLU A 109 -2.21 -9.94 -10.26
C GLU A 109 -3.34 -10.69 -9.54
N PHE A 110 -4.18 -9.97 -8.78
CA PHE A 110 -5.36 -10.56 -8.15
C PHE A 110 -6.37 -11.06 -9.19
N TYR A 111 -6.68 -10.24 -10.19
CA TYR A 111 -7.60 -10.63 -11.27
C TYR A 111 -7.11 -11.87 -12.02
N GLN A 112 -5.84 -11.93 -12.42
CA GLN A 112 -5.27 -13.07 -13.13
C GLN A 112 -5.32 -14.35 -12.29
N ALA A 113 -5.01 -14.25 -10.99
CA ALA A 113 -5.10 -15.40 -10.09
C ALA A 113 -6.55 -15.89 -9.94
N LEU A 114 -7.51 -14.98 -9.82
CA LEU A 114 -8.93 -15.29 -9.68
C LEU A 114 -9.54 -15.90 -10.94
N VAL A 115 -9.24 -15.34 -12.13
CA VAL A 115 -9.67 -15.91 -13.42
C VAL A 115 -9.10 -17.33 -13.63
N ALA A 116 -7.89 -17.57 -13.15
CA ALA A 116 -7.26 -18.89 -13.18
C ALA A 116 -7.75 -19.83 -12.05
N ASN A 117 -8.74 -19.42 -11.24
CA ASN A 117 -9.26 -20.16 -10.08
C ASN A 117 -8.19 -20.57 -9.06
N LYS A 118 -7.06 -19.83 -9.00
CA LYS A 118 -5.98 -20.11 -8.05
C LYS A 118 -6.40 -19.81 -6.61
N ASP A 119 -7.47 -19.05 -6.40
CA ASP A 119 -7.96 -18.71 -5.06
C ASP A 119 -8.48 -19.89 -4.25
N GLN A 120 -8.67 -21.05 -4.88
CA GLN A 120 -8.95 -22.33 -4.22
C GLN A 120 -7.70 -22.98 -3.62
N GLU A 121 -6.50 -22.55 -4.02
CA GLU A 121 -5.24 -23.11 -3.54
C GLU A 121 -4.82 -22.48 -2.19
N PRO A 122 -4.25 -23.28 -1.26
CA PRO A 122 -3.63 -22.73 -0.08
C PRO A 122 -2.52 -21.73 -0.44
N SER A 123 -2.50 -20.58 0.23
CA SER A 123 -1.47 -19.55 0.02
C SER A 123 -1.40 -18.94 -1.39
N TRP A 124 -2.49 -18.96 -2.17
CA TRP A 124 -2.54 -18.41 -3.53
C TRP A 124 -2.11 -16.94 -3.65
N LYS A 125 -2.21 -16.16 -2.57
CA LYS A 125 -1.76 -14.76 -2.53
C LYS A 125 -0.23 -14.62 -2.36
N LYS A 126 0.48 -15.68 -1.99
CA LYS A 126 1.94 -15.65 -1.73
C LYS A 126 2.76 -15.23 -2.95
N PRO A 127 2.48 -15.71 -4.18
CA PRO A 127 3.13 -15.18 -5.39
C PRO A 127 2.86 -13.69 -5.60
N ILE A 128 1.62 -13.23 -5.40
CA ILE A 128 1.24 -11.82 -5.53
C ILE A 128 2.04 -10.96 -4.56
N TYR A 129 2.12 -11.36 -3.29
CA TYR A 129 2.91 -10.65 -2.28
C TYR A 129 4.38 -10.50 -2.66
N LYS A 130 4.97 -11.50 -3.34
CA LYS A 130 6.36 -11.43 -3.82
C LYS A 130 6.53 -10.41 -4.95
N VAL A 131 5.53 -10.26 -5.82
CA VAL A 131 5.53 -9.22 -6.87
C VAL A 131 5.48 -7.85 -6.20
N ILE A 132 4.51 -7.62 -5.31
CA ILE A 132 4.31 -6.30 -4.69
C ILE A 132 5.48 -5.89 -3.79
N ALA A 133 6.11 -6.84 -3.10
CA ALA A 133 7.30 -6.56 -2.29
C ALA A 133 8.50 -6.05 -3.11
N ARG A 134 8.55 -6.30 -4.43
CA ARG A 134 9.60 -5.79 -5.32
C ARG A 134 9.27 -4.43 -5.93
N MET A 135 8.07 -3.90 -5.68
CA MET A 135 7.61 -2.60 -6.18
C MET A 135 7.76 -1.49 -5.13
N ASP A 136 8.30 -1.81 -3.95
CA ASP A 136 8.55 -0.83 -2.89
C ASP A 136 9.61 0.19 -3.34
N ASP A 137 9.27 1.47 -3.21
CA ASP A 137 10.10 2.61 -3.59
C ASP A 137 10.95 3.10 -2.42
N ALA A 138 11.93 3.95 -2.74
CA ALA A 138 12.63 4.73 -1.73
C ALA A 138 11.65 5.67 -1.01
N LEU A 139 11.73 5.70 0.32
CA LEU A 139 10.97 6.66 1.12
C LEU A 139 11.56 8.07 0.97
N PRO A 140 10.73 9.11 0.82
CA PRO A 140 11.21 10.49 0.80
C PRO A 140 11.93 10.89 2.09
N GLU A 141 13.03 11.64 1.94
CA GLU A 141 13.89 12.06 3.05
C GLU A 141 13.17 12.93 4.09
N PHE A 142 12.14 13.70 3.70
CA PHE A 142 11.35 14.52 4.64
C PHE A 142 10.68 13.67 5.73
N PHE A 143 10.39 12.38 5.46
CA PHE A 143 9.88 11.48 6.49
C PHE A 143 10.93 11.19 7.58
N LYS A 144 12.21 11.51 7.43
CA LYS A 144 13.18 11.36 8.53
C LYS A 144 13.08 12.49 9.55
N ALA A 145 12.55 13.65 9.17
CA ALA A 145 12.42 14.77 10.09
C ALA A 145 11.42 14.46 11.22
N SER A 146 11.76 14.85 12.46
CA SER A 146 10.83 14.77 13.59
C SER A 146 9.60 15.66 13.36
N ASN A 147 9.81 16.79 12.68
CA ASN A 147 8.80 17.74 12.24
C ASN A 147 8.39 17.56 10.76
N TRP A 148 8.35 16.31 10.27
CA TRP A 148 8.01 15.99 8.88
C TRP A 148 6.69 16.62 8.37
N MET A 149 5.75 16.97 9.26
CA MET A 149 4.51 17.66 8.89
C MET A 149 4.72 19.13 8.54
N ASP A 150 5.66 19.81 9.18
CA ASP A 150 5.95 21.22 8.89
C ASP A 150 6.60 21.34 7.51
N GLN A 151 7.40 20.34 7.12
CA GLN A 151 8.01 20.26 5.78
C GLN A 151 7.00 20.05 4.64
N LEU A 152 5.72 19.79 4.94
CA LEU A 152 4.66 19.69 3.93
C LEU A 152 4.00 21.03 3.61
N GLY A 153 4.22 22.07 4.43
CA GLY A 153 3.60 23.40 4.28
C GLY A 153 4.44 24.43 3.52
N ASP A 154 5.72 24.14 3.28
CA ASP A 154 6.69 25.04 2.63
C ASP A 154 6.93 24.69 1.13
N ALA A 155 6.01 23.95 0.50
CA ALA A 155 6.09 23.56 -0.91
C ALA A 155 5.01 24.25 -1.75
#